data_AF-A0A1V9EBL0-F1
#
_entry.id   AF-A0A1V9EBL0-F1
#
_cell.length_a   1.000
_cell.length_b   1.000
_cell.length_c   1.000
_cell.angle_alpha   90.00
_cell.angle_beta   90.00
_cell.angle_gamma   90.00
#
_symmetry.space_group_name_H-M   'P 1'
#
loop_
_entity.id
_entity.type
_entity.pdbx_description
1 polymer ?
#
loop_
_entity_poly.entity_id
_entity_poly.type
_entity_poly.pdbx_seq_one_letter_code
_entity_poly.pdbx_strand_id
1 'polypeptide(L)'
;MDAISINIHRAQVSITNTRDLEDVNFSSSFSINSEQRHLGIRDKTSLLIAEPEKEREDLRFISQGKITKVKNVEVVKPSKEKIDSNILNGFPPPKDIFVHHFDFSITKKLTKNNLLSDLEYSLKEVNRFNKPIVHFRRQFRVLPQDDFDTITNGWIYAARTVFGRLANAIPRQNKLEFMLEAMNKFSTIDFKEISLQKGLDFLYDYIDRRILSRGRLLVATNDLIEDKLSDIVPIEDIGFRNPTTGNEDTLHPQAQIFKKIFELQGKADFRKYVSQAISENSELESRFLQIFTNETWPIDLRI
;
A
#
# COMPACT_ATOMS: atom_id res chain seq x y z
N MET A 1 9.70 10.78 20.92
CA MET A 1 8.82 9.73 21.50
C MET A 1 8.84 8.59 20.50
N ASP A 2 9.04 7.36 20.95
CA ASP A 2 9.08 6.23 20.03
C ASP A 2 7.64 5.70 19.84
N ALA A 3 7.29 5.35 18.59
CA ALA A 3 6.00 4.82 18.21
C ALA A 3 6.15 3.42 17.61
N ILE A 4 5.24 2.50 17.93
CA ILE A 4 5.34 1.10 17.50
C ILE A 4 3.99 0.64 16.96
N SER A 5 4.01 -0.03 15.80
CA SER A 5 2.88 -0.79 15.28
C SER A 5 3.01 -2.26 15.69
N ILE A 6 1.92 -2.85 16.19
CA ILE A 6 1.83 -4.26 16.57
C ILE A 6 0.76 -4.95 15.75
N ASN A 7 1.14 -6.07 15.14
CA ASN A 7 0.24 -6.96 14.44
C ASN A 7 -0.19 -8.08 15.39
N ILE A 8 -1.42 -7.99 15.90
CA ILE A 8 -1.91 -8.85 16.98
C ILE A 8 -2.02 -10.31 16.57
N HIS A 9 -2.32 -10.61 15.29
CA HIS A 9 -2.44 -12.01 14.85
C HIS A 9 -1.10 -12.75 14.81
N ARG A 10 0.04 -12.03 14.83
CA ARG A 10 1.36 -12.66 14.87
C ARG A 10 2.01 -12.58 16.25
N ALA A 11 1.68 -11.58 17.06
CA ALA A 11 2.04 -11.56 18.46
C ALA A 11 1.24 -12.63 19.21
N GLN A 12 1.85 -13.35 20.16
CA GLN A 12 1.12 -14.31 21.00
C GLN A 12 0.33 -13.55 22.07
N VAL A 13 -0.68 -12.81 21.63
CA VAL A 13 -1.56 -12.09 22.54
C VAL A 13 -2.82 -12.90 22.70
N SER A 14 -3.05 -13.43 23.90
CA SER A 14 -4.33 -14.01 24.29
C SER A 14 -5.34 -12.88 24.55
N ILE A 15 -5.67 -12.10 23.52
CA ILE A 15 -6.86 -11.25 23.54
C ILE A 15 -8.02 -12.14 23.16
N THR A 16 -8.85 -12.47 24.15
CA THR A 16 -10.00 -13.37 24.01
C THR A 16 -11.10 -12.84 23.08
N ASN A 17 -11.05 -11.56 22.69
CA ASN A 17 -11.97 -11.00 21.70
C ASN A 17 -11.39 -9.74 21.05
N THR A 18 -11.22 -9.72 19.71
CA THR A 18 -10.72 -8.52 18.99
C THR A 18 -11.68 -7.34 19.10
N ARG A 19 -12.97 -7.57 19.40
CA ARG A 19 -13.94 -6.50 19.66
C ARG A 19 -13.54 -5.58 20.82
N ASP A 20 -12.88 -6.13 21.84
CA ASP A 20 -12.50 -5.36 23.03
C ASP A 20 -11.40 -4.32 22.72
N LEU A 21 -10.67 -4.49 21.62
CA LEU A 21 -9.63 -3.54 21.19
C LEU A 21 -10.17 -2.26 20.55
N GLU A 22 -11.47 -2.23 20.29
CA GLU A 22 -12.19 -1.05 19.82
C GLU A 22 -12.65 -0.15 20.98
N ASP A 23 -12.66 -0.67 22.21
CA ASP A 23 -13.15 0.03 23.38
C ASP A 23 -12.10 0.99 23.95
N VAL A 24 -12.44 2.28 23.98
CA VAL A 24 -11.60 3.30 24.60
C VAL A 24 -11.50 3.00 26.10
N ASN A 25 -10.29 3.05 26.65
CA ASN A 25 -9.91 2.63 28.01
C ASN A 25 -9.77 1.11 28.23
N PHE A 26 -9.89 0.28 27.19
CA PHE A 26 -9.50 -1.12 27.28
C PHE A 26 -8.02 -1.23 27.67
N SER A 27 -7.72 -2.09 28.65
CA SER A 27 -6.37 -2.36 29.11
C SER A 27 -6.14 -3.87 29.17
N SER A 28 -5.00 -4.31 28.65
CA SER A 28 -4.65 -5.72 28.60
C SER A 28 -3.13 -5.89 28.56
N SER A 29 -2.67 -7.12 28.34
CA SER A 29 -1.26 -7.45 28.23
C SER A 29 -0.98 -8.22 26.95
N PHE A 30 0.23 -8.09 26.43
CA PHE A 30 0.69 -8.85 25.28
C PHE A 30 2.14 -9.26 25.40
N SER A 31 2.55 -10.24 24.58
CA SER A 31 3.95 -10.62 24.44
C SER A 31 4.45 -10.57 23.01
N ILE A 32 5.75 -10.29 22.89
CA ILE A 32 6.50 -10.32 21.63
C ILE A 32 7.62 -11.34 21.73
N ASN A 33 7.73 -12.20 20.72
CA ASN A 33 8.83 -13.15 20.59
C ASN A 33 9.93 -12.55 19.71
N SER A 34 11.18 -12.55 20.19
CA SER A 34 12.31 -11.95 19.47
C SER A 34 13.62 -12.67 19.77
N GLU A 35 14.55 -12.68 18.80
CA GLU A 35 15.95 -13.08 19.04
C GLU A 35 16.74 -12.01 19.81
N GLN A 36 16.19 -10.80 19.96
CA GLN A 36 16.83 -9.70 20.67
C GLN A 36 16.46 -9.70 22.15
N ARG A 37 17.48 -9.59 23.01
CA ARG A 37 17.31 -9.46 24.46
C ARG A 37 16.67 -8.13 24.89
N HIS A 38 16.76 -7.09 24.07
CA HIS A 38 16.17 -5.77 24.33
C HIS A 38 15.49 -5.25 23.07
N LEU A 39 14.21 -4.86 23.17
CA LEU A 39 13.42 -4.33 22.05
C LEU A 39 13.41 -2.79 21.97
N GLY A 40 13.98 -2.10 22.96
CA GLY A 40 13.94 -0.63 23.03
C GLY A 40 12.57 -0.04 23.41
N ILE A 41 11.57 -0.87 23.69
CA ILE A 41 10.23 -0.46 24.13
C ILE A 41 10.28 -0.05 25.60
N ARG A 42 9.67 1.09 25.95
CA ARG A 42 9.66 1.65 27.30
C ARG A 42 8.23 1.93 27.76
N ASP A 43 8.09 2.21 29.05
CA ASP A 43 6.83 2.73 29.57
C ASP A 43 6.47 4.04 28.84
N LYS A 44 5.17 4.24 28.62
CA LYS A 44 4.59 5.38 27.89
C LYS A 44 4.90 5.43 26.39
N THR A 45 5.58 4.43 25.82
CA THR A 45 5.74 4.28 24.36
C THR A 45 4.36 4.24 23.69
N SER A 46 4.21 5.00 22.60
CA SER A 46 2.96 5.02 21.83
C SER A 46 2.79 3.73 21.05
N LEU A 47 1.57 3.22 21.06
CA LEU A 47 1.19 1.97 20.41
C LEU A 47 0.16 2.24 19.32
N LEU A 48 0.35 1.59 18.17
CA LEU A 48 -0.63 1.46 17.11
C LEU A 48 -0.96 -0.01 16.93
N ILE A 49 -2.23 -0.35 16.94
CA ILE A 49 -2.70 -1.72 16.82
C ILE A 49 -3.29 -1.94 15.44
N ALA A 50 -2.86 -3.03 14.81
CA ALA A 50 -3.36 -3.45 13.53
C ALA A 50 -3.74 -4.94 13.51
N GLU A 51 -4.72 -5.27 12.68
CA GLU A 51 -5.16 -6.63 12.42
C GLU A 51 -5.22 -6.91 10.91
N PRO A 52 -4.95 -8.15 10.47
CA PRO A 52 -5.19 -8.55 9.09
C PRO A 52 -6.67 -8.46 8.72
N GLU A 53 -6.96 -7.89 7.56
CA GLU A 53 -8.29 -7.97 6.95
C GLU A 53 -8.46 -9.39 6.39
N LYS A 54 -9.48 -10.16 6.79
CA LYS A 54 -9.57 -11.58 6.36
C LYS A 54 -9.97 -11.75 4.90
N GLU A 55 -10.74 -10.81 4.38
CA GLU A 55 -11.30 -10.88 3.01
C GLU A 55 -10.38 -10.27 1.95
N ARG A 56 -9.34 -9.55 2.37
CA ARG A 56 -8.41 -8.83 1.48
C ARG A 56 -6.99 -9.10 1.95
N GLU A 57 -5.99 -9.23 1.08
CA GLU A 57 -4.59 -9.33 1.51
C GLU A 57 -4.08 -7.95 2.03
N ASP A 58 -4.70 -7.45 3.10
CA ASP A 58 -4.58 -6.08 3.61
C ASP A 58 -4.50 -6.05 5.14
N LEU A 59 -4.22 -4.87 5.70
CA LEU A 59 -4.08 -4.64 7.13
C LEU A 59 -4.97 -3.46 7.56
N ARG A 60 -5.75 -3.66 8.61
CA ARG A 60 -6.60 -2.64 9.22
C ARG A 60 -5.98 -2.14 10.52
N PHE A 61 -5.79 -0.83 10.64
CA PHE A 61 -5.39 -0.16 11.88
C PHE A 61 -6.63 0.12 12.73
N ILE A 62 -6.72 -0.49 13.91
CA ILE A 62 -7.97 -0.50 14.69
C ILE A 62 -7.95 0.51 15.83
N SER A 63 -6.80 0.68 16.48
CA SER A 63 -6.70 1.53 17.67
C SER A 63 -5.29 2.06 17.91
N GLN A 64 -5.25 3.14 18.68
CA GLN A 64 -4.07 3.77 19.22
C GLN A 64 -4.10 3.63 20.75
N GLY A 65 -2.95 3.33 21.33
CA GLY A 65 -2.78 3.16 22.77
C GLY A 65 -1.40 3.58 23.25
N LYS A 66 -1.07 3.17 24.48
CA LYS A 66 0.26 3.34 25.08
C LYS A 66 0.65 2.12 25.90
N ILE A 67 1.95 1.85 25.95
CA ILE A 67 2.51 0.88 26.88
C ILE A 67 2.43 1.49 28.29
N THR A 68 1.73 0.81 29.19
CA THR A 68 1.58 1.26 30.58
C THR A 68 2.69 0.69 31.47
N LYS A 69 3.17 -0.52 31.16
CA LYS A 69 4.24 -1.18 31.90
C LYS A 69 5.00 -2.18 31.04
N VAL A 70 6.33 -2.09 31.04
CA VAL A 70 7.23 -3.16 30.56
C VAL A 70 7.45 -4.16 31.70
N LYS A 71 7.14 -5.44 31.47
CA LYS A 71 7.29 -6.52 32.47
C LYS A 71 8.64 -7.23 32.31
N ASN A 72 8.69 -8.50 32.71
CA ASN A 72 9.82 -9.39 32.58
C ASN A 72 10.08 -9.82 31.13
N VAL A 73 11.31 -10.25 30.88
CA VAL A 73 11.73 -10.93 29.64
C VAL A 73 12.03 -12.37 30.01
N GLU A 74 11.32 -13.31 29.38
CA GLU A 74 11.54 -14.74 29.57
C GLU A 74 12.46 -15.28 28.48
N VAL A 75 13.38 -16.18 28.84
CA VAL A 75 14.29 -16.82 27.89
C VAL A 75 13.79 -18.23 27.58
N VAL A 76 13.32 -18.43 26.36
CA VAL A 76 12.92 -19.73 25.83
C VAL A 76 14.10 -20.33 25.09
N LYS A 77 14.76 -21.29 25.75
CA LYS A 77 15.84 -22.05 25.16
C LYS A 77 15.30 -23.04 24.11
N PRO A 78 15.99 -23.27 22.99
CA PRO A 78 15.60 -24.29 22.03
C PRO A 78 15.56 -25.68 22.68
N SER A 79 14.63 -26.53 22.24
CA SER A 79 14.60 -27.92 22.69
C SER A 79 15.86 -28.67 22.23
N LYS A 80 16.30 -29.64 23.02
CA LYS A 80 17.46 -30.48 22.68
C LYS A 80 17.31 -31.15 21.31
N GLU A 81 16.12 -31.67 21.03
CA GLU A 81 15.78 -32.28 19.72
C GLU A 81 16.02 -31.32 18.54
N LYS A 82 15.67 -30.04 18.69
CA LYS A 82 15.86 -29.03 17.65
C LYS A 82 17.33 -28.66 17.46
N ILE A 83 18.11 -28.68 18.55
CA ILE A 83 19.57 -28.48 18.52
C ILE A 83 20.22 -29.66 17.80
N ASP A 84 19.92 -30.89 18.21
CA ASP A 84 20.49 -32.12 17.65
C ASP A 84 20.15 -32.25 16.15
N SER A 85 18.91 -31.93 15.77
CA SER A 85 18.48 -31.90 14.36
C SER A 85 19.25 -30.88 13.52
N ASN A 86 19.51 -29.68 14.02
CA ASN A 86 20.29 -28.67 13.27
C ASN A 86 21.73 -29.14 13.08
N ILE A 87 22.36 -29.71 14.13
CA ILE A 87 23.72 -30.25 14.07
C ILE A 87 23.83 -31.36 13.02
N LEU A 88 22.91 -32.33 13.03
CA LEU A 88 22.89 -33.44 12.06
C LEU A 88 22.78 -32.97 10.60
N ASN A 89 22.07 -31.87 10.36
CA ASN A 89 21.88 -31.31 9.03
C ASN A 89 22.94 -30.25 8.64
N GLY A 90 23.97 -30.03 9.47
CA GLY A 90 25.02 -29.04 9.21
C GLY A 90 24.56 -27.58 9.33
N PHE A 91 23.43 -27.32 9.99
CA PHE A 91 22.92 -25.97 10.26
C PHE A 91 23.46 -25.45 11.60
N PRO A 92 23.62 -24.11 11.74
CA PRO A 92 23.98 -23.53 13.03
C PRO A 92 22.90 -23.85 14.10
N PRO A 93 23.30 -24.01 15.38
CA PRO A 93 22.35 -24.26 16.45
C PRO A 93 21.32 -23.12 16.53
N PRO A 94 20.04 -23.45 16.80
CA PRO A 94 19.01 -22.44 16.94
C PRO A 94 19.35 -21.47 18.09
N LYS A 95 19.03 -20.20 17.91
CA LYS A 95 19.25 -19.17 18.94
C LYS A 95 18.16 -19.21 20.01
N ASP A 96 18.48 -18.69 21.19
CA ASP A 96 17.51 -18.42 22.24
C ASP A 96 16.43 -17.43 21.75
N ILE A 97 15.19 -17.66 22.17
CA ILE A 97 14.07 -16.76 21.91
C ILE A 97 13.75 -16.03 23.21
N PHE A 98 13.67 -14.71 23.15
CA PHE A 98 13.25 -13.85 24.26
C PHE A 98 11.78 -13.51 24.09
N VAL A 99 10.96 -13.80 25.11
CA VAL A 99 9.54 -13.43 25.18
C VAL A 99 9.43 -12.18 26.06
N HIS A 100 9.04 -11.07 25.46
CA HIS A 100 8.92 -9.77 26.11
C HIS A 100 7.47 -9.50 26.46
N HIS A 101 7.16 -9.24 27.73
CA HIS A 101 5.79 -9.01 28.19
C HIS A 101 5.52 -7.53 28.46
N PHE A 102 4.34 -7.04 28.05
CA PHE A 102 3.92 -5.65 28.15
C PHE A 102 2.47 -5.54 28.63
N ASP A 103 2.18 -4.53 29.45
CA ASP A 103 0.81 -4.03 29.65
C ASP A 103 0.58 -2.79 28.78
N PHE A 104 -0.64 -2.62 28.30
CA PHE A 104 -1.03 -1.48 27.48
C PHE A 104 -2.44 -1.01 27.81
N SER A 105 -2.76 0.21 27.37
CA SER A 105 -4.11 0.76 27.36
C SER A 105 -4.44 1.43 26.03
N ILE A 106 -5.69 1.28 25.59
CA ILE A 106 -6.24 1.93 24.39
C ILE A 106 -6.70 3.33 24.73
N THR A 107 -6.24 4.30 23.95
CA THR A 107 -6.57 5.72 24.12
C THR A 107 -7.52 6.23 23.05
N LYS A 108 -7.55 5.61 21.86
CA LYS A 108 -8.35 6.08 20.72
C LYS A 108 -8.66 4.93 19.75
N LYS A 109 -9.91 4.84 19.31
CA LYS A 109 -10.32 3.98 18.18
C LYS A 109 -10.05 4.70 16.85
N LEU A 110 -9.58 3.97 15.84
CA LEU A 110 -9.30 4.49 14.51
C LEU A 110 -10.43 4.10 13.55
N THR A 111 -11.12 5.10 13.01
CA THR A 111 -12.30 4.91 12.16
C THR A 111 -12.19 5.54 10.77
N LYS A 112 -11.16 6.34 10.52
CA LYS A 112 -10.96 7.07 9.25
C LYS A 112 -9.74 6.51 8.53
N ASN A 113 -9.90 6.17 7.24
CA ASN A 113 -8.84 5.73 6.33
C ASN A 113 -7.89 4.74 7.01
N ASN A 114 -8.46 3.69 7.57
CA ASN A 114 -7.75 2.81 8.49
C ASN A 114 -7.27 1.51 7.84
N LEU A 115 -7.41 1.38 6.52
CA LEU A 115 -6.79 0.31 5.74
C LEU A 115 -5.41 0.73 5.25
N LEU A 116 -4.46 -0.21 5.24
CA LEU A 116 -3.14 0.01 4.69
C LEU A 116 -3.22 0.35 3.19
N SER A 117 -4.15 -0.25 2.43
CA SER A 117 -4.37 0.12 1.02
C SER A 117 -4.70 1.60 0.80
N ASP A 118 -5.32 2.25 1.78
CA ASP A 118 -5.71 3.67 1.68
C ASP A 118 -4.55 4.60 2.02
N LEU A 119 -3.62 4.13 2.87
CA LEU A 119 -2.52 4.91 3.39
C LEU A 119 -1.17 4.60 2.73
N GLU A 120 -1.05 3.54 1.93
CA GLU A 120 0.23 3.02 1.45
C GLU A 120 1.14 4.07 0.77
N TYR A 121 0.56 5.03 0.04
CA TYR A 121 1.31 6.10 -0.62
C TYR A 121 1.59 7.31 0.29
N SER A 122 1.00 7.32 1.48
CA SER A 122 1.14 8.36 2.51
C SER A 122 2.14 7.98 3.60
N LEU A 123 2.63 6.74 3.61
CA LEU A 123 3.57 6.21 4.61
C LEU A 123 4.97 6.07 4.03
N LYS A 124 5.99 6.62 4.73
CA LYS A 124 7.40 6.48 4.36
C LYS A 124 7.88 5.03 4.45
N GLU A 125 7.36 4.29 5.43
CA GLU A 125 7.75 2.90 5.67
C GLU A 125 7.37 1.98 4.51
N VAL A 126 6.38 2.38 3.70
CA VAL A 126 5.88 1.61 2.57
C VAL A 126 6.61 2.00 1.29
N ASN A 127 7.58 1.17 0.90
CA ASN A 127 8.34 1.35 -0.34
C ASN A 127 8.16 0.23 -1.37
N ARG A 128 7.23 -0.72 -1.12
CA ARG A 128 6.84 -1.79 -2.05
C ARG A 128 5.33 -1.75 -2.21
N PHE A 129 4.87 -0.99 -3.20
CA PHE A 129 3.46 -0.68 -3.40
C PHE A 129 2.68 -1.85 -4.01
N ASN A 130 3.35 -2.75 -4.74
CA ASN A 130 2.71 -3.97 -5.21
C ASN A 130 2.35 -4.96 -4.09
N LYS A 131 2.97 -4.83 -2.92
CA LYS A 131 2.76 -5.72 -1.77
C LYS A 131 3.01 -5.01 -0.44
N PRO A 132 2.23 -3.96 -0.09
CA PRO A 132 2.51 -3.07 1.04
C PRO A 132 2.56 -3.83 2.37
N ILE A 133 1.74 -4.88 2.52
CA ILE A 133 1.65 -5.70 3.73
C ILE A 133 2.97 -6.34 4.15
N VAL A 134 3.94 -6.54 3.23
CA VAL A 134 5.25 -7.12 3.57
C VAL A 134 6.01 -6.29 4.61
N HIS A 135 5.76 -4.99 4.64
CA HIS A 135 6.35 -4.08 5.62
C HIS A 135 5.76 -4.28 7.01
N PHE A 136 4.55 -4.81 7.14
CA PHE A 136 3.87 -5.01 8.43
C PHE A 136 3.77 -6.49 8.86
N ARG A 137 4.58 -7.37 8.25
CA ARG A 137 4.58 -8.81 8.53
C ARG A 137 5.19 -9.19 9.89
N ARG A 138 5.97 -8.32 10.53
CA ARG A 138 6.57 -8.63 11.83
C ARG A 138 5.51 -8.49 12.94
N GLN A 139 5.72 -9.18 14.06
CA GLN A 139 4.84 -9.04 15.24
C GLN A 139 4.75 -7.59 15.70
N PHE A 140 5.87 -6.86 15.61
CA PHE A 140 5.95 -5.44 15.88
C PHE A 140 6.92 -4.75 14.91
N ARG A 141 6.76 -3.44 14.76
CA ARG A 141 7.68 -2.56 14.03
C ARG A 141 7.67 -1.18 14.66
N VAL A 142 8.86 -0.57 14.80
CA VAL A 142 8.98 0.85 15.16
C VAL A 142 8.58 1.68 13.95
N LEU A 143 7.67 2.64 14.14
CA LEU A 143 7.23 3.56 13.10
C LEU A 143 7.91 4.92 13.26
N PRO A 144 8.28 5.57 12.13
CA PRO A 144 8.55 7.00 12.13
C PRO A 144 7.37 7.79 12.70
N GLN A 145 7.64 8.89 13.38
CA GLN A 145 6.58 9.73 13.97
C GLN A 145 5.58 10.23 12.92
N ASP A 146 6.06 10.60 11.73
CA ASP A 146 5.21 11.05 10.62
C ASP A 146 4.22 9.96 10.17
N ASP A 147 4.66 8.71 10.08
CA ASP A 147 3.82 7.58 9.68
C ASP A 147 2.79 7.26 10.78
N PHE A 148 3.21 7.33 12.05
CA PHE A 148 2.29 7.18 13.18
C PHE A 148 1.21 8.26 13.18
N ASP A 149 1.57 9.52 13.01
CA ASP A 149 0.63 10.64 12.91
C ASP A 149 -0.31 10.46 11.71
N THR A 150 0.23 10.02 10.58
CA THR A 150 -0.54 9.78 9.35
C THR A 150 -1.62 8.73 9.57
N ILE A 151 -1.27 7.59 10.18
CA ILE A 151 -2.23 6.50 10.43
C ILE A 151 -3.25 6.91 11.50
N THR A 152 -2.81 7.49 12.60
CA THR A 152 -3.70 7.83 13.73
C THR A 152 -4.70 8.93 13.40
N ASN A 153 -4.40 9.79 12.41
CA ASN A 153 -5.30 10.82 11.93
C ASN A 153 -6.04 10.45 10.63
N GLY A 154 -5.71 9.30 10.02
CA GLY A 154 -6.27 8.88 8.73
C GLY A 154 -5.98 9.89 7.61
N TRP A 155 -4.76 10.44 7.60
CA TRP A 155 -4.33 11.43 6.62
C TRP A 155 -3.91 10.76 5.31
N ILE A 156 -4.42 11.27 4.20
CA ILE A 156 -4.08 10.79 2.86
C ILE A 156 -3.30 11.89 2.16
N TYR A 157 -2.13 11.54 1.62
CA TYR A 157 -1.41 12.36 0.67
C TYR A 157 -2.04 12.18 -0.71
N ALA A 158 -3.02 13.02 -1.06
CA ALA A 158 -3.89 12.80 -2.21
C ALA A 158 -3.08 12.82 -3.52
N ALA A 159 -2.19 13.79 -3.70
CA ALA A 159 -1.37 13.88 -4.91
C ALA A 159 -0.52 12.61 -5.13
N ARG A 160 0.15 12.11 -4.09
CA ARG A 160 1.02 10.93 -4.16
C ARG A 160 0.24 9.64 -4.30
N THR A 161 -0.92 9.55 -3.65
CA THR A 161 -1.83 8.41 -3.75
C THR A 161 -2.40 8.28 -5.16
N VAL A 162 -2.90 9.38 -5.73
CA VAL A 162 -3.44 9.36 -7.10
C VAL A 162 -2.33 9.06 -8.10
N PHE A 163 -1.18 9.74 -8.00
CA PHE A 163 -0.04 9.48 -8.86
C PHE A 163 0.38 8.01 -8.79
N GLY A 164 0.59 7.49 -7.58
CA GLY A 164 1.04 6.13 -7.35
C GLY A 164 0.06 5.10 -7.89
N ARG A 165 -1.23 5.23 -7.61
CA ARG A 165 -2.26 4.29 -8.11
C ARG A 165 -2.33 4.29 -9.62
N LEU A 166 -2.34 5.47 -10.25
CA LEU A 166 -2.39 5.57 -11.72
C LEU A 166 -1.12 5.02 -12.36
N ALA A 167 0.05 5.46 -11.90
CA ALA A 167 1.32 5.04 -12.46
C ALA A 167 1.52 3.53 -12.32
N ASN A 168 1.13 2.93 -11.19
CA ASN A 168 1.33 1.50 -10.94
C ASN A 168 0.27 0.60 -11.57
N ALA A 169 -0.91 1.12 -11.92
CA ALA A 169 -1.93 0.39 -12.68
C ALA A 169 -1.53 0.19 -14.16
N ILE A 170 -0.59 0.99 -14.67
CA ILE A 170 -0.12 0.91 -16.05
C ILE A 170 0.79 -0.33 -16.22
N PRO A 171 0.72 -1.07 -17.35
CA PRO A 171 1.64 -2.16 -17.65
C PRO A 171 3.11 -1.74 -17.59
N ARG A 172 4.00 -2.66 -17.20
CA ARG A 172 5.42 -2.36 -16.97
C ARG A 172 6.10 -1.67 -18.15
N GLN A 173 5.85 -2.11 -19.40
CA GLN A 173 6.46 -1.48 -20.57
C GLN A 173 6.07 0.00 -20.70
N ASN A 174 4.79 0.31 -20.49
CA ASN A 174 4.28 1.67 -20.52
C ASN A 174 4.77 2.51 -19.33
N LYS A 175 5.00 1.90 -18.15
CA LYS A 175 5.67 2.60 -17.03
C LYS A 175 7.10 3.02 -17.40
N LEU A 176 7.85 2.15 -18.06
CA LEU A 176 9.20 2.44 -18.52
C LEU A 176 9.20 3.53 -19.61
N GLU A 177 8.30 3.43 -20.59
CA GLU A 177 8.12 4.46 -21.61
C GLU A 177 7.76 5.82 -20.99
N PHE A 178 6.79 5.84 -20.06
CA PHE A 178 6.43 7.05 -19.33
C PHE A 178 7.62 7.69 -18.62
N MET A 179 8.43 6.88 -17.92
CA MET A 179 9.64 7.39 -17.24
C MET A 179 10.67 7.95 -18.22
N LEU A 180 10.92 7.28 -19.35
CA LEU A 180 11.83 7.77 -20.39
C LEU A 180 11.34 9.08 -21.00
N GLU A 181 10.04 9.19 -21.30
CA GLU A 181 9.46 10.43 -21.79
C GLU A 181 9.50 11.56 -20.75
N ALA A 182 9.31 11.23 -19.46
CA ALA A 182 9.43 12.20 -18.38
C ALA A 182 10.88 12.72 -18.27
N MET A 183 11.88 11.84 -18.35
CA MET A 183 13.29 12.22 -18.34
C MET A 183 13.61 13.19 -19.48
N ASN A 184 13.09 12.91 -20.68
CA ASN A 184 13.26 13.78 -21.84
C ASN A 184 12.52 15.12 -21.67
N LYS A 185 11.30 15.12 -21.12
CA LYS A 185 10.48 16.33 -20.94
C LYS A 185 11.07 17.28 -19.90
N PHE A 186 11.59 16.74 -18.80
CA PHE A 186 12.09 17.51 -17.68
C PHE A 186 13.62 17.65 -17.67
N SER A 187 14.31 17.06 -18.66
CA SER A 187 15.76 17.13 -18.82
C SER A 187 16.55 16.66 -17.59
N THR A 188 16.03 15.69 -16.85
CA THR A 188 16.69 15.12 -15.66
C THR A 188 16.38 13.64 -15.53
N ILE A 189 17.33 12.89 -14.97
CA ILE A 189 17.17 11.49 -14.60
C ILE A 189 16.71 11.34 -13.14
N ASP A 190 16.84 12.39 -12.33
CA ASP A 190 16.46 12.39 -10.92
C ASP A 190 15.04 12.94 -10.75
N PHE A 191 14.07 12.04 -10.62
CA PHE A 191 12.67 12.41 -10.41
C PHE A 191 12.40 13.16 -9.09
N LYS A 192 13.37 13.20 -8.17
CA LYS A 192 13.26 14.05 -6.96
C LYS A 192 13.31 15.53 -7.29
N GLU A 193 13.97 15.91 -8.37
CA GLU A 193 14.06 17.30 -8.84
C GLU A 193 12.75 17.80 -9.47
N ILE A 194 11.84 16.88 -9.80
CA ILE A 194 10.57 17.20 -10.44
C ILE A 194 9.46 17.11 -9.40
N SER A 195 8.80 18.24 -9.16
CA SER A 195 7.68 18.27 -8.22
C SER A 195 6.61 17.24 -8.60
N LEU A 196 6.08 16.55 -7.60
CA LEU A 196 5.08 15.51 -7.79
C LEU A 196 3.85 16.00 -8.57
N GLN A 197 3.45 17.25 -8.37
CA GLN A 197 2.34 17.86 -9.11
C GLN A 197 2.63 17.95 -10.62
N LYS A 198 3.83 18.37 -11.02
CA LYS A 198 4.25 18.38 -12.44
C LYS A 198 4.29 16.96 -13.00
N GLY A 199 4.76 16.00 -12.20
CA GLY A 199 4.71 14.58 -12.55
C GLY A 199 3.30 14.08 -12.78
N LEU A 200 2.37 14.43 -11.90
CA LEU A 200 0.96 14.04 -11.99
C LEU A 200 0.27 14.65 -13.22
N ASP A 201 0.49 15.93 -13.49
CA ASP A 201 -0.01 16.57 -14.72
C ASP A 201 0.53 15.86 -15.97
N PHE A 202 1.83 15.53 -15.98
CA PHE A 202 2.41 14.79 -17.10
C PHE A 202 1.88 13.36 -17.23
N LEU A 203 1.60 12.68 -16.10
CA LEU A 203 1.01 11.35 -16.10
C LEU A 203 -0.40 11.38 -16.70
N TYR A 204 -1.22 12.39 -16.39
CA TYR A 204 -2.53 12.57 -17.03
C TYR A 204 -2.41 12.73 -18.54
N ASP A 205 -1.51 13.60 -18.99
CA ASP A 205 -1.28 13.81 -20.43
C ASP A 205 -0.80 12.51 -21.11
N TYR A 206 0.07 11.76 -20.45
CA TYR A 206 0.55 10.47 -20.96
C TYR A 206 -0.58 9.46 -21.07
N ILE A 207 -1.42 9.31 -20.03
CA ILE A 207 -2.57 8.40 -20.03
C ILE A 207 -3.56 8.76 -21.14
N ASP A 208 -3.91 10.04 -21.28
CA ASP A 208 -4.86 10.46 -22.32
C ASP A 208 -4.32 10.16 -23.73
N ARG A 209 -3.06 10.54 -23.98
CA ARG A 209 -2.44 10.39 -25.30
C ARG A 209 -2.12 8.94 -25.66
N ARG A 210 -1.69 8.10 -24.72
CA ARG A 210 -1.19 6.74 -25.01
C ARG A 210 -2.22 5.65 -24.73
N ILE A 211 -3.12 5.85 -23.77
CA ILE A 211 -4.06 4.83 -23.32
C ILE A 211 -5.48 5.17 -23.78
N LEU A 212 -6.00 6.35 -23.39
CA LEU A 212 -7.38 6.71 -23.70
C LEU A 212 -7.61 6.94 -25.20
N SER A 213 -6.65 7.53 -25.91
CA SER A 213 -6.72 7.67 -27.38
C SER A 213 -6.92 6.32 -28.09
N ARG A 214 -6.20 5.28 -27.65
CA ARG A 214 -6.32 3.92 -28.18
C ARG A 214 -7.65 3.29 -27.77
N GLY A 215 -8.10 3.54 -26.54
CA GLY A 215 -9.44 3.16 -26.09
C GLY A 215 -10.55 3.75 -26.94
N ARG A 216 -10.44 5.03 -27.36
CA ARG A 216 -11.41 5.67 -28.27
C ARG A 216 -11.44 4.99 -29.64
N LEU A 217 -10.28 4.67 -30.19
CA LEU A 217 -10.18 3.90 -31.44
C LEU A 217 -10.78 2.50 -31.29
N LEU A 218 -10.53 1.84 -30.16
CA LEU A 218 -11.06 0.51 -29.88
C LEU A 218 -12.60 0.51 -29.82
N VAL A 219 -13.19 1.47 -29.10
CA VAL A 219 -14.65 1.65 -29.04
C VAL A 219 -15.22 1.96 -30.42
N ALA A 220 -14.64 2.91 -31.15
CA ALA A 220 -15.11 3.25 -32.50
C ALA A 220 -15.02 2.06 -33.47
N THR A 221 -13.98 1.23 -33.34
CA THR A 221 -13.81 0.02 -34.15
C THR A 221 -14.85 -1.03 -33.78
N ASN A 222 -15.12 -1.24 -32.48
CA ASN A 222 -16.20 -2.11 -32.02
C ASN A 222 -17.54 -1.71 -32.62
N ASP A 223 -17.90 -0.43 -32.47
CA ASP A 223 -19.18 0.11 -32.92
C ASP A 223 -19.33 -0.02 -34.45
N LEU A 224 -18.24 0.20 -35.21
CA LEU A 224 -18.24 0.01 -36.66
C LEU A 224 -18.47 -1.45 -37.07
N ILE A 225 -17.81 -2.40 -36.40
CA ILE A 225 -17.98 -3.84 -36.69
C ILE A 225 -19.42 -4.25 -36.38
N GLU A 226 -19.92 -3.88 -35.20
CA GLU A 226 -21.25 -4.24 -34.73
C GLU A 226 -22.35 -3.72 -35.68
N ASP A 227 -22.21 -2.47 -36.14
CA ASP A 227 -23.19 -1.80 -37.01
C ASP A 227 -23.08 -2.20 -38.51
N LYS A 228 -21.87 -2.48 -39.00
CA LYS A 228 -21.62 -2.64 -40.46
C LYS A 228 -21.16 -4.02 -40.90
N LEU A 229 -20.60 -4.83 -40.01
CA LEU A 229 -19.88 -6.06 -40.37
C LEU A 229 -20.34 -7.29 -39.60
N SER A 230 -21.33 -7.16 -38.70
CA SER A 230 -21.83 -8.25 -37.86
C SER A 230 -22.39 -9.43 -38.66
N ASP A 231 -22.93 -9.18 -39.86
CA ASP A 231 -23.39 -10.24 -40.77
C ASP A 231 -22.24 -11.01 -41.44
N ILE A 232 -21.02 -10.47 -41.44
CA ILE A 232 -19.84 -11.03 -42.12
C ILE A 232 -18.92 -11.73 -41.12
N VAL A 233 -18.67 -11.09 -39.98
CA VAL A 233 -17.79 -11.62 -38.92
C VAL A 233 -18.45 -11.33 -37.56
N PRO A 234 -18.76 -12.37 -36.76
CA PRO A 234 -19.24 -12.19 -35.40
C PRO A 234 -18.23 -11.40 -34.56
N ILE A 235 -18.72 -10.48 -33.74
CA ILE A 235 -17.85 -9.59 -32.97
C ILE A 235 -17.05 -10.34 -31.88
N GLU A 236 -17.59 -11.48 -31.46
CA GLU A 236 -16.98 -12.42 -30.53
C GLU A 236 -15.72 -13.09 -31.10
N ASP A 237 -15.63 -13.19 -32.44
CA ASP A 237 -14.52 -13.83 -33.14
C ASP A 237 -13.38 -12.85 -33.46
N ILE A 238 -13.57 -11.55 -33.18
CA ILE A 238 -12.57 -10.51 -33.42
C ILE A 238 -11.84 -10.20 -32.12
N GLY A 239 -10.51 -10.35 -32.13
CA GLY A 239 -9.72 -10.16 -30.93
C GLY A 239 -8.25 -9.87 -31.18
N PHE A 240 -7.51 -9.85 -30.09
CA PHE A 240 -6.08 -9.66 -30.04
C PHE A 240 -5.43 -10.97 -29.60
N ARG A 241 -4.35 -11.34 -30.29
CA ARG A 241 -3.51 -12.44 -29.88
C ARG A 241 -2.20 -11.88 -29.34
N ASN A 242 -1.88 -12.21 -28.10
CA ASN A 242 -0.56 -11.91 -27.54
C ASN A 242 0.48 -12.81 -28.23
N PRO A 243 1.43 -12.27 -29.01
CA PRO A 243 2.38 -13.08 -29.75
C PRO A 243 3.35 -13.84 -28.84
N THR A 244 3.51 -13.40 -27.58
CA THR A 244 4.44 -13.98 -26.61
C THR A 244 3.79 -15.06 -25.76
N THR A 245 2.58 -14.82 -25.25
CA THR A 245 1.87 -15.78 -24.38
C THR A 245 0.91 -16.68 -25.14
N GLY A 246 0.54 -16.30 -26.36
CA GLY A 246 -0.52 -16.96 -27.13
C GLY A 246 -1.93 -16.67 -26.62
N ASN A 247 -2.08 -15.91 -25.53
CA ASN A 247 -3.38 -15.57 -24.97
C ASN A 247 -4.19 -14.75 -25.97
N GLU A 248 -5.47 -15.08 -26.06
CA GLU A 248 -6.44 -14.39 -26.90
C GLU A 248 -7.39 -13.60 -26.00
N ASP A 249 -7.61 -12.35 -26.35
CA ASP A 249 -8.63 -11.50 -25.73
C ASP A 249 -9.52 -10.94 -26.83
N THR A 250 -10.83 -10.93 -26.62
CA THR A 250 -11.77 -10.41 -27.61
C THR A 250 -11.84 -8.88 -27.56
N LEU A 251 -12.15 -8.29 -28.70
CA LEU A 251 -12.21 -6.83 -28.87
C LEU A 251 -13.38 -6.23 -28.07
N HIS A 252 -14.53 -6.89 -28.08
CA HIS A 252 -15.77 -6.37 -27.50
C HIS A 252 -15.69 -6.11 -25.99
N PRO A 253 -15.28 -7.05 -25.12
CA PRO A 253 -15.20 -6.81 -23.68
C PRO A 253 -14.23 -5.67 -23.33
N GLN A 254 -13.12 -5.54 -24.06
CA GLN A 254 -12.17 -4.45 -23.86
C GLN A 254 -12.77 -3.09 -24.25
N ALA A 255 -13.50 -3.03 -25.37
CA ALA A 255 -14.22 -1.83 -25.79
C ALA A 255 -15.27 -1.40 -24.73
N GLN A 256 -16.01 -2.36 -24.15
CA GLN A 256 -16.99 -2.07 -23.10
C GLN A 256 -16.36 -1.47 -21.83
N ILE A 257 -15.16 -1.93 -21.45
CA ILE A 257 -14.40 -1.33 -20.33
C ILE A 257 -14.11 0.15 -20.61
N PHE A 258 -13.61 0.47 -21.82
CA PHE A 258 -13.32 1.85 -22.20
C PHE A 258 -14.58 2.71 -22.33
N LYS A 259 -15.66 2.17 -22.88
CA LYS A 259 -16.96 2.85 -22.96
C LYS A 259 -17.43 3.29 -21.57
N LYS A 260 -17.37 2.39 -20.59
CA LYS A 260 -17.68 2.71 -19.19
C LYS A 260 -16.75 3.78 -18.61
N ILE A 261 -15.44 3.74 -18.92
CA ILE A 261 -14.50 4.79 -18.49
C ILE A 261 -14.90 6.14 -19.08
N PHE A 262 -15.22 6.22 -20.36
CA PHE A 262 -15.62 7.46 -21.02
C PHE A 262 -16.96 8.00 -20.51
N GLU A 263 -17.92 7.12 -20.22
CA GLU A 263 -19.17 7.50 -19.55
C GLU A 263 -18.93 8.11 -18.16
N LEU A 264 -18.02 7.53 -17.39
CA LEU A 264 -17.64 8.08 -16.07
C LEU A 264 -16.93 9.43 -16.20
N GLN A 265 -16.05 9.59 -17.19
CA GLN A 265 -15.40 10.89 -17.49
C GLN A 265 -16.41 11.96 -17.90
N GLY A 266 -17.46 11.59 -18.64
CA GLY A 266 -18.55 12.51 -18.99
C GLY A 266 -19.39 12.97 -17.79
N LYS A 267 -19.44 12.18 -16.71
CA LYS A 267 -20.19 12.48 -15.48
C LYS A 267 -19.36 13.27 -14.46
N ALA A 268 -18.05 13.03 -14.41
CA ALA A 268 -17.15 13.70 -13.48
C ALA A 268 -15.76 13.87 -14.09
N ASP A 269 -15.24 15.10 -14.04
CA ASP A 269 -13.85 15.37 -14.39
C ASP A 269 -12.94 14.92 -13.24
N PHE A 270 -12.32 13.76 -13.41
CA PHE A 270 -11.40 13.18 -12.44
C PHE A 270 -10.22 14.11 -12.11
N ARG A 271 -9.66 14.80 -13.11
CA ARG A 271 -8.54 15.72 -12.90
C ARG A 271 -8.98 16.88 -12.02
N LYS A 272 -10.14 17.47 -12.31
CA LYS A 272 -10.74 18.53 -11.51
C LYS A 272 -11.04 18.07 -10.08
N TYR A 273 -11.61 16.88 -9.91
CA TYR A 273 -11.87 16.31 -8.59
C TYR A 273 -10.59 16.17 -7.75
N VAL A 274 -9.51 15.65 -8.35
CA VAL A 274 -8.22 15.50 -7.66
C VAL A 274 -7.61 16.87 -7.34
N SER A 275 -7.61 17.81 -8.28
CA SER A 275 -7.13 19.18 -8.01
C SER A 275 -7.90 19.87 -6.90
N GLN A 276 -9.22 19.69 -6.86
CA GLN A 276 -10.06 20.20 -5.78
C GLN A 276 -9.69 19.56 -4.44
N ALA A 277 -9.59 18.23 -4.38
CA ALA A 277 -9.21 17.51 -3.16
C ALA A 277 -7.83 17.94 -2.61
N ILE A 278 -6.85 18.16 -3.50
CA ILE A 278 -5.52 18.70 -3.14
C ILE A 278 -5.66 20.13 -2.60
N SER A 279 -6.45 20.98 -3.25
CA SER A 279 -6.63 22.38 -2.83
C SER A 279 -7.33 22.52 -1.47
N GLU A 280 -8.37 21.72 -1.23
CA GLU A 280 -9.14 21.69 0.02
C GLU A 280 -8.30 21.19 1.21
N ASN A 281 -7.22 20.45 0.95
CA ASN A 281 -6.32 19.89 1.96
C ASN A 281 -4.88 20.43 1.83
N SER A 282 -4.72 21.67 1.34
CA SER A 282 -3.41 22.27 1.01
C SER A 282 -2.38 22.27 2.15
N GLU A 283 -2.81 22.45 3.41
CA GLU A 283 -1.92 22.37 4.58
C GLU A 283 -1.35 20.95 4.76
N LEU A 284 -2.21 19.93 4.62
CA LEU A 284 -1.82 18.53 4.75
C LEU A 284 -0.92 18.11 3.59
N GLU A 285 -1.24 18.53 2.36
CA GLU A 285 -0.40 18.33 1.19
C GLU A 285 0.99 18.97 1.37
N SER A 286 1.04 20.19 1.92
CA SER A 286 2.30 20.88 2.23
C SER A 286 3.14 20.14 3.27
N ARG A 287 2.49 19.61 4.32
CA ARG A 287 3.15 18.74 5.30
C ARG A 287 3.75 17.52 4.63
N PHE A 288 2.98 16.83 3.79
CA PHE A 288 3.47 15.64 3.10
C PHE A 288 4.60 15.95 2.11
N LEU A 289 4.55 17.08 1.41
CA LEU A 289 5.66 17.52 0.56
C LEU A 289 6.97 17.64 1.35
N GLN A 290 6.93 18.16 2.57
CA GLN A 290 8.10 18.23 3.46
C GLN A 290 8.56 16.83 3.90
N ILE A 291 7.62 15.97 4.30
CA ILE A 291 7.90 14.59 4.69
C ILE A 291 8.62 13.86 3.54
N PHE A 292 8.13 13.99 2.31
CA PHE A 292 8.58 13.24 1.14
C PHE A 292 9.56 14.01 0.23
N THR A 293 10.15 15.12 0.67
CA THR A 293 10.99 16.01 -0.19
C THR A 293 12.13 15.27 -0.90
N ASN A 294 12.73 14.26 -0.25
CA ASN A 294 13.87 13.52 -0.79
C ASN A 294 13.49 12.18 -1.45
N GLU A 295 12.20 11.93 -1.64
CA GLU A 295 11.68 10.68 -2.19
C GLU A 295 11.39 10.82 -3.68
N THR A 296 11.70 9.76 -4.43
CA THR A 296 11.34 9.70 -5.86
C THR A 296 9.84 9.46 -6.04
N TRP A 297 9.36 9.59 -7.28
CA TRP A 297 7.98 9.26 -7.63
C TRP A 297 7.64 7.81 -7.25
N PRO A 298 6.44 7.53 -6.72
CA PRO A 298 6.08 6.19 -6.22
C PRO A 298 5.72 5.23 -7.35
N ILE A 299 6.68 4.92 -8.22
CA ILE A 299 6.55 3.98 -9.35
C ILE A 299 7.27 2.68 -9.01
N ASP A 300 6.53 1.57 -9.00
CA ASP A 300 7.07 0.24 -8.79
C ASP A 300 7.46 -0.40 -10.13
N LEU A 301 8.76 -0.61 -10.30
CA LEU A 301 9.35 -1.29 -11.45
C LEU A 301 9.68 -2.76 -11.19
N ARG A 302 9.46 -3.25 -9.96
CA ARG A 302 9.78 -4.62 -9.57
C ARG A 302 8.70 -5.60 -10.05
N ILE A 303 9.12 -6.84 -10.35
CA ILE A 303 8.24 -7.99 -10.63
C ILE A 303 7.85 -8.62 -9.29
#